data_AF-A0A162ZEL2-F1
#
_entry.id   AF-A0A162ZEL2-F1
#
_cell.length_a   1.000
_cell.length_b   1.000
_cell.length_c   1.000
_cell.angle_alpha   90.00
_cell.angle_beta   90.00
_cell.angle_gamma   90.00
#
_symmetry.space_group_name_H-M   'P 1'
#
loop_
_entity.id
_entity.type
_entity.pdbx_description
1 polymer ?
#
loop_
_entity_poly.entity_id
_entity_poly.type
_entity_poly.pdbx_seq_one_letter_code
_entity_poly.pdbx_strand_id
1 'polypeptide(L)'
;MAIRISPDECSSAKHAMNQEPLSLGAIIDMIAGLCTCNQISFGTSGNRQNPTCMVRYERSRMLQIAMIPGPGAPANFWSFMEPTMKELLVLESEGMVVKTPNETICAKVHVLMVTGDIPTLAKLACHSGHMSKDGCRICHVVGQCPKHGQYFRTLPSTNIRTLESFQNFSQASASSRKGLNGQSPLATLKVFSGPLFFALDEMHGLCHGISKQIWGLVSGTYGTDHCFALSSGVRKEIGTAMDVYKNPGSFKAVDWADFLLFVIPMLVAEHIGDATAQNALLGLVQACNLLMSWELSAEEQTSIKSKLEIWNMYLESLLTSGKIKINIFTINQHLLQHYPLMIDAYGPPRAYSARSVERAIGEYSRAIKKAGATVMIIEARTARHLQYEDSTAGWPLTDEGERVGAGSDIEFWGPLRNRTIRDSFEGISCLSKLLEDFYKSKGEECSMIEAAIQTSRKAFVNGCVIDSALDQNCVREAHNIRLQIQVDENRNINSAYSPVYKDFFGKVVVFFEHKLNNKRWPLALVEIAAVRLVNGIPVVNNGQMKPKVVHLADVKELVGLVKSDATINTTTTTTYIVWPELNRGPKLSLGSLADL
;
A
#
# COMPACT_ATOMS: atom_id res chain seq x y z
N MET A 1 -1.15 28.50 16.03
CA MET A 1 -2.55 28.84 16.35
C MET A 1 -2.88 28.15 17.67
N ALA A 2 -3.09 28.91 18.75
CA ALA A 2 -3.38 28.38 20.08
C ALA A 2 -4.86 28.64 20.40
N ILE A 3 -5.58 27.59 20.82
CA ILE A 3 -7.00 27.67 21.20
C ILE A 3 -7.08 27.68 22.72
N ARG A 4 -7.74 28.70 23.30
CA ARG A 4 -8.04 28.83 24.72
C ARG A 4 -9.43 28.22 24.96
N ILE A 5 -9.54 27.17 25.77
CA ILE A 5 -10.83 26.57 26.16
C ILE A 5 -11.19 27.03 27.58
N SER A 6 -12.43 27.47 27.77
CA SER A 6 -12.99 27.93 29.05
C SER A 6 -13.22 26.76 30.02
N PRO A 7 -13.07 26.91 31.36
CA PRO A 7 -12.95 25.78 32.29
C PRO A 7 -14.26 25.12 32.77
N ASP A 8 -15.43 25.60 32.39
CA ASP A 8 -16.66 25.23 33.10
C ASP A 8 -17.43 24.08 32.42
N GLU A 9 -16.90 22.86 32.48
CA GLU A 9 -17.70 21.61 32.36
C GLU A 9 -16.95 20.32 32.77
N CYS A 10 -15.97 20.42 33.68
CA CYS A 10 -15.15 19.28 34.12
C CYS A 10 -15.64 18.61 35.42
N SER A 11 -16.86 18.05 35.44
CA SER A 11 -17.34 17.27 36.60
C SER A 11 -17.78 15.83 36.28
N SER A 12 -18.06 15.47 35.02
CA SER A 12 -18.48 14.10 34.68
C SER A 12 -17.34 13.15 34.27
N ALA A 13 -16.12 13.66 34.07
CA ALA A 13 -14.99 12.87 33.55
C ALA A 13 -14.31 11.95 34.59
N LYS A 14 -14.59 12.10 35.88
CA LYS A 14 -13.90 11.33 36.95
C LYS A 14 -14.39 9.89 37.13
N HIS A 15 -15.53 9.50 36.54
CA HIS A 15 -16.07 8.13 36.70
C HIS A 15 -15.72 7.16 35.55
N ALA A 16 -15.07 7.62 34.47
CA ALA A 16 -14.71 6.77 33.34
C ALA A 16 -13.28 6.19 33.40
N MET A 17 -12.53 6.41 34.48
CA MET A 17 -11.08 6.13 34.54
C MET A 17 -10.68 4.66 34.78
N ASN A 18 -11.63 3.72 34.89
CA ASN A 18 -11.34 2.33 35.30
C ASN A 18 -11.69 1.24 34.27
N GLN A 19 -11.83 1.54 32.98
CA GLN A 19 -12.01 0.52 31.95
C GLN A 19 -11.08 0.73 30.74
N GLU A 20 -10.69 -0.40 30.16
CA GLU A 20 -9.74 -0.68 29.06
C GLU A 20 -9.50 0.38 27.95
N PRO A 21 -8.35 0.33 27.25
CA PRO A 21 -7.78 1.49 26.56
C PRO A 21 -8.59 1.98 25.35
N LEU A 22 -8.82 3.29 25.35
CA LEU A 22 -9.27 4.16 24.25
C LEU A 22 -8.97 3.59 22.85
N SER A 23 -10.02 3.09 22.16
CA SER A 23 -9.96 2.85 20.72
C SER A 23 -10.03 4.19 19.99
N LEU A 24 -9.01 4.55 19.23
CA LEU A 24 -9.02 5.75 18.37
C LEU A 24 -10.13 5.60 17.33
N GLY A 25 -11.19 6.40 17.44
CA GLY A 25 -12.23 6.49 16.43
C GLY A 25 -11.79 7.41 15.29
N ALA A 26 -11.66 6.84 14.09
CA ALA A 26 -11.53 7.50 12.79
C ALA A 26 -10.49 8.64 12.68
N ILE A 27 -9.37 8.36 12.03
CA ILE A 27 -8.58 9.41 11.38
C ILE A 27 -9.21 9.63 10.00
N ILE A 28 -9.67 10.85 9.73
CA ILE A 28 -10.19 11.25 8.42
C ILE A 28 -9.00 11.79 7.62
N ASP A 29 -8.63 11.09 6.55
CA ASP A 29 -7.72 11.65 5.55
C ASP A 29 -8.57 12.46 4.55
N MET A 30 -8.24 13.74 4.42
CA MET A 30 -8.84 14.64 3.44
C MET A 30 -7.76 15.02 2.45
N ILE A 31 -7.91 14.56 1.21
CA ILE A 31 -6.99 14.96 0.16
C ILE A 31 -7.31 16.40 -0.22
N ALA A 32 -6.43 17.32 0.18
CA ALA A 32 -6.49 18.74 -0.09
C ALA A 32 -5.75 19.08 -1.40
N GLY A 33 -6.44 19.62 -2.40
CA GLY A 33 -5.80 20.25 -3.56
C GLY A 33 -5.48 21.73 -3.30
N LEU A 34 -4.26 22.17 -3.64
CA LEU A 34 -3.87 23.58 -3.67
C LEU A 34 -4.03 24.11 -5.09
N CYS A 35 -4.92 25.07 -5.31
CA CYS A 35 -5.02 25.80 -6.58
C CYS A 35 -4.48 27.23 -6.41
N THR A 36 -3.53 27.62 -7.27
CA THR A 36 -3.12 29.02 -7.42
C THR A 36 -4.14 29.77 -8.27
N CYS A 37 -4.29 31.08 -8.00
CA CYS A 37 -5.51 31.84 -8.21
C CYS A 37 -6.00 32.09 -9.67
N ASN A 38 -5.60 31.32 -10.69
CA ASN A 38 -6.00 31.62 -12.08
C ASN A 38 -6.33 30.45 -13.03
N GLN A 39 -6.57 29.22 -12.56
CA GLN A 39 -7.19 28.19 -13.41
C GLN A 39 -8.13 27.28 -12.60
N ILE A 40 -9.44 27.44 -12.80
CA ILE A 40 -10.41 26.36 -12.59
C ILE A 40 -10.67 25.76 -13.97
N SER A 41 -9.80 24.86 -14.41
CA SER A 41 -10.08 23.95 -15.52
C SER A 41 -10.31 22.55 -14.94
N PHE A 42 -11.56 22.28 -14.52
CA PHE A 42 -12.02 20.90 -14.38
C PHE A 42 -12.27 20.34 -15.79
N GLY A 43 -11.19 20.09 -16.52
CA GLY A 43 -11.20 19.55 -17.87
C GLY A 43 -11.41 18.04 -17.85
N THR A 44 -12.48 17.59 -18.49
CA THR A 44 -12.57 16.24 -19.06
C THR A 44 -11.40 16.04 -20.02
N SER A 45 -10.64 14.96 -19.85
CA SER A 45 -9.49 14.50 -20.65
C SER A 45 -8.10 15.10 -20.32
N GLY A 46 -7.13 14.20 -20.10
CA GLY A 46 -5.69 14.46 -20.27
C GLY A 46 -4.96 15.11 -19.08
N ASN A 47 -4.02 14.37 -18.49
CA ASN A 47 -2.98 14.84 -17.53
C ASN A 47 -3.45 15.36 -16.17
N ARG A 48 -3.84 14.43 -15.28
CA ARG A 48 -3.76 14.63 -13.84
C ARG A 48 -2.39 14.20 -13.33
N GLN A 49 -1.42 15.10 -13.22
CA GLN A 49 -0.26 14.85 -12.36
C GLN A 49 -0.68 15.07 -10.90
N ASN A 50 -1.25 14.03 -10.29
CA ASN A 50 -1.22 13.91 -8.84
C ASN A 50 0.26 13.90 -8.42
N PRO A 51 0.71 14.69 -7.43
CA PRO A 51 2.04 14.52 -6.86
C PRO A 51 2.23 13.05 -6.48
N THR A 52 3.39 12.49 -6.83
CA THR A 52 3.74 11.06 -6.77
C THR A 52 3.00 10.35 -5.61
N CYS A 53 2.05 9.48 -5.95
CA CYS A 53 1.06 8.91 -5.01
C CYS A 53 1.68 8.25 -3.77
N MET A 54 2.95 7.82 -3.84
CA MET A 54 3.69 7.23 -2.72
C MET A 54 3.98 8.21 -1.58
N VAL A 55 4.17 9.50 -1.90
CA VAL A 55 4.59 10.52 -0.93
C VAL A 55 3.48 10.80 0.09
N ARG A 56 2.21 10.51 -0.25
CA ARG A 56 1.08 10.57 0.69
C ARG A 56 1.17 9.57 1.84
N TYR A 57 1.91 8.48 1.65
CA TYR A 57 2.11 7.47 2.71
C TYR A 57 3.21 7.87 3.68
N GLU A 58 3.94 8.95 3.41
CA GLU A 58 4.92 9.49 4.33
C GLU A 58 4.22 10.10 5.54
N ARG A 59 4.73 9.73 6.72
CA ARG A 59 4.20 10.22 7.99
C ARG A 59 4.27 11.75 8.10
N SER A 60 5.32 12.34 7.54
CA SER A 60 5.52 13.80 7.48
C SER A 60 4.44 14.52 6.67
N ARG A 61 3.72 13.81 5.80
CA ARG A 61 2.72 14.39 4.88
C ARG A 61 1.27 14.09 5.25
N MET A 62 1.04 13.38 6.35
CA MET A 62 -0.30 13.18 6.90
C MET A 62 -0.61 14.22 7.97
N LEU A 63 -1.61 15.06 7.72
CA LEU A 63 -2.14 15.98 8.72
C LEU A 63 -3.24 15.29 9.54
N GLN A 64 -3.14 15.39 10.86
CA GLN A 64 -4.15 14.85 11.78
C GLN A 64 -5.11 15.98 12.09
N ILE A 65 -6.36 15.81 11.69
CA ILE A 65 -7.36 16.87 11.81
C ILE A 65 -8.18 16.70 13.10
N ALA A 66 -8.57 15.47 13.43
CA ALA A 66 -9.36 15.20 14.64
C ALA A 66 -9.01 13.81 15.23
N MET A 67 -9.16 13.66 16.54
CA MET A 67 -9.14 12.36 17.22
C MET A 67 -10.44 12.24 18.02
N ILE A 68 -11.24 11.22 17.72
CA ILE A 68 -12.55 11.05 18.35
C ILE A 68 -12.45 9.91 19.38
N PRO A 69 -12.84 10.14 20.64
CA PRO A 69 -12.76 9.12 21.68
C PRO A 69 -13.70 7.93 21.39
N GLY A 70 -13.22 6.71 21.68
CA GLY A 70 -14.01 5.48 21.73
C GLY A 70 -14.24 4.99 23.17
N PRO A 71 -14.76 3.76 23.41
CA PRO A 71 -15.04 2.70 22.43
C PRO A 71 -16.41 2.78 21.74
N GLY A 72 -17.34 3.57 22.29
CA GLY A 72 -18.62 3.88 21.64
C GLY A 72 -18.45 5.02 20.63
N ALA A 73 -19.15 4.94 19.49
CA ALA A 73 -19.24 6.09 18.61
C ALA A 73 -19.99 7.22 19.34
N PRO A 74 -19.54 8.48 19.27
CA PRO A 74 -20.32 9.60 19.80
C PRO A 74 -21.72 9.58 19.19
N ALA A 75 -22.74 9.82 20.02
CA ALA A 75 -24.14 9.83 19.57
C ALA A 75 -24.35 10.80 18.40
N ASN A 76 -23.64 11.93 18.41
CA ASN A 76 -23.52 12.85 17.29
C ASN A 76 -22.06 12.97 16.85
N PHE A 77 -21.65 12.18 15.85
CA PHE A 77 -20.32 12.29 15.26
C PHE A 77 -20.03 13.69 14.70
N TRP A 78 -21.03 14.32 14.10
CA TRP A 78 -20.88 15.61 13.42
C TRP A 78 -20.67 16.77 14.38
N SER A 79 -21.07 16.69 15.66
CA SER A 79 -20.77 17.75 16.63
C SER A 79 -19.26 17.90 16.88
N PHE A 80 -18.49 16.81 16.78
CA PHE A 80 -17.02 16.86 16.90
C PHE A 80 -16.35 17.38 15.64
N MET A 81 -16.98 17.15 14.48
CA MET A 81 -16.45 17.55 13.16
C MET A 81 -16.92 18.94 12.73
N GLU A 82 -17.90 19.54 13.42
CA GLU A 82 -18.47 20.84 13.07
C GLU A 82 -17.40 21.96 12.97
N PRO A 83 -16.45 22.11 13.92
CA PRO A 83 -15.41 23.13 13.81
C PRO A 83 -14.54 22.93 12.56
N THR A 84 -14.14 21.68 12.29
CA THR A 84 -13.39 21.32 11.09
C THR A 84 -14.16 21.63 9.82
N MET A 85 -15.46 21.33 9.77
CA MET A 85 -16.30 21.64 8.61
C MET A 85 -16.40 23.14 8.35
N LYS A 86 -16.53 23.97 9.40
CA LYS A 86 -16.54 25.44 9.26
C LYS A 86 -15.20 25.94 8.69
N GLU A 87 -14.08 25.44 9.19
CA GLU A 87 -12.76 25.81 8.67
C GLU A 87 -12.57 25.39 7.20
N LEU A 88 -12.98 24.18 6.83
CA LEU A 88 -12.89 23.69 5.45
C LEU A 88 -13.71 24.55 4.48
N LEU A 89 -14.91 24.98 4.89
CA LEU A 89 -15.75 25.87 4.08
C LEU A 89 -15.06 27.22 3.86
N VAL A 90 -14.44 27.80 4.89
CA VAL A 90 -13.66 29.04 4.79
C VAL A 90 -12.45 28.85 3.87
N LEU A 91 -11.70 27.75 4.03
CA LEU A 91 -10.54 27.46 3.19
C LEU A 91 -10.91 27.18 1.72
N GLU A 92 -12.12 26.69 1.46
CA GLU A 92 -12.66 26.52 0.11
C GLU A 92 -13.13 27.85 -0.49
N SER A 93 -13.84 28.68 0.27
CA SER A 93 -14.44 29.92 -0.22
C SER A 93 -13.44 31.07 -0.29
N GLU A 94 -12.75 31.33 0.82
CA GLU A 94 -11.84 32.46 1.03
C GLU A 94 -10.38 32.07 0.75
N GLY A 95 -10.00 30.83 1.06
CA GLY A 95 -8.63 30.36 0.92
C GLY A 95 -7.74 30.71 2.11
N MET A 96 -6.44 30.59 1.92
CA MET A 96 -5.39 30.97 2.86
C MET A 96 -4.28 31.73 2.15
N VAL A 97 -3.60 32.60 2.90
CA VAL A 97 -2.41 33.32 2.45
C VAL A 97 -1.21 32.82 3.25
N VAL A 98 -0.28 32.17 2.57
CA VAL A 98 0.98 31.69 3.13
C VAL A 98 2.08 32.67 2.76
N LYS A 99 2.61 33.37 3.75
CA LYS A 99 3.78 34.25 3.58
C LYS A 99 5.04 33.44 3.89
N THR A 100 5.89 33.25 2.89
CA THR A 100 7.24 32.73 3.05
C THR A 100 8.23 33.92 3.00
N PRO A 101 9.52 33.72 3.35
CA PRO A 101 10.52 34.78 3.24
C PRO A 101 10.66 35.35 1.82
N ASN A 102 10.38 34.54 0.80
CA ASN A 102 10.64 34.87 -0.60
C ASN A 102 9.35 35.21 -1.38
N GLU A 103 8.19 34.74 -0.93
CA GLU A 103 6.94 34.88 -1.68
C GLU A 103 5.70 34.89 -0.80
N THR A 104 4.60 35.42 -1.36
CA THR A 104 3.27 35.28 -0.78
C THR A 104 2.44 34.38 -1.69
N ILE A 105 2.06 33.22 -1.16
CA ILE A 105 1.23 32.23 -1.86
C ILE A 105 -0.21 32.37 -1.38
N CYS A 106 -1.13 32.64 -2.29
CA CYS A 106 -2.56 32.53 -2.03
C CYS A 106 -3.05 31.19 -2.54
N ALA A 107 -3.70 30.42 -1.67
CA ALA A 107 -4.17 29.07 -2.02
C ALA A 107 -5.56 28.80 -1.48
N LYS A 108 -6.37 28.04 -2.22
CA LYS A 108 -7.63 27.46 -1.74
C LYS A 108 -7.45 26.00 -1.45
N VAL A 109 -8.23 25.48 -0.50
CA VAL A 109 -8.21 24.07 -0.10
C VAL A 109 -9.53 23.43 -0.47
N HIS A 110 -9.45 22.32 -1.19
CA HIS A 110 -10.62 21.52 -1.57
C HIS A 110 -10.45 20.09 -1.08
N VAL A 111 -11.46 19.54 -0.39
CA VAL A 111 -11.50 18.12 -0.01
C VAL A 111 -11.93 17.30 -1.21
N LEU A 112 -11.03 16.51 -1.80
CA LEU A 112 -11.32 15.78 -3.04
C LEU A 112 -12.18 14.51 -2.81
N MET A 113 -12.00 13.86 -1.67
CA MET A 113 -12.69 12.64 -1.26
C MET A 113 -12.48 12.36 0.22
N VAL A 114 -13.21 11.38 0.74
CA VAL A 114 -12.94 10.74 2.04
C VAL A 114 -12.84 9.23 1.86
N THR A 115 -11.83 8.63 2.50
CA THR A 115 -11.55 7.18 2.47
C THR A 115 -11.62 6.58 3.88
N GLY A 116 -11.81 5.28 3.97
CA GLY A 116 -11.91 4.57 5.25
C GLY A 116 -12.65 3.24 5.13
N ASP A 117 -12.86 2.58 6.27
CA ASP A 117 -13.67 1.38 6.33
C ASP A 117 -15.17 1.67 6.07
N ILE A 118 -15.93 0.63 5.75
CA ILE A 118 -17.35 0.77 5.40
C ILE A 118 -18.17 1.43 6.53
N PRO A 119 -18.03 1.06 7.81
CA PRO A 119 -18.73 1.72 8.90
C PRO A 119 -18.39 3.22 9.04
N THR A 120 -17.12 3.61 8.92
CA THR A 120 -16.71 5.02 9.02
C THR A 120 -17.27 5.84 7.87
N LEU A 121 -17.18 5.33 6.64
CA LEU A 121 -17.75 6.00 5.47
C LEU A 121 -19.28 6.08 5.55
N ALA A 122 -19.96 5.09 6.13
CA ALA A 122 -21.40 5.18 6.34
C ALA A 122 -21.77 6.31 7.30
N LYS A 123 -21.01 6.52 8.38
CA LYS A 123 -21.24 7.64 9.31
C LYS A 123 -21.02 8.99 8.63
N LEU A 124 -19.92 9.12 7.90
CA LEU A 124 -19.59 10.34 7.16
C LEU A 124 -20.58 10.64 6.03
N ALA A 125 -21.16 9.62 5.41
CA ALA A 125 -22.18 9.79 4.40
C ALA A 125 -23.59 10.01 4.97
N CYS A 126 -23.75 9.98 6.30
CA CYS A 126 -25.06 9.88 6.96
C CYS A 126 -25.90 8.71 6.38
N HIS A 127 -25.25 7.61 6.04
CA HIS A 127 -25.84 6.43 5.42
C HIS A 127 -26.23 5.39 6.48
N SER A 128 -27.28 4.62 6.23
CA SER A 128 -27.81 3.59 7.14
C SER A 128 -26.90 2.36 7.32
N GLY A 129 -25.69 2.38 6.75
CA GLY A 129 -24.73 1.28 6.80
C GLY A 129 -25.06 0.06 5.91
N HIS A 130 -24.08 -0.82 5.79
CA HIS A 130 -24.11 -1.99 4.90
C HIS A 130 -25.07 -3.10 5.32
N MET A 131 -25.58 -3.05 6.55
CA MET A 131 -26.56 -4.01 7.08
C MET A 131 -28.01 -3.58 6.81
N SER A 132 -28.23 -2.45 6.14
CA SER A 132 -29.55 -1.98 5.71
C SER A 132 -29.95 -2.57 4.36
N LYS A 133 -31.26 -2.60 4.05
CA LYS A 133 -31.76 -3.03 2.73
C LYS A 133 -31.17 -2.17 1.61
N ASP A 134 -30.97 -0.88 1.83
CA ASP A 134 -30.33 0.03 0.88
C ASP A 134 -28.84 0.20 1.22
N GLY A 135 -28.14 -0.89 1.53
CA GLY A 135 -26.81 -0.88 2.16
C GLY A 135 -25.64 -0.39 1.29
N CYS A 136 -25.84 -0.24 -0.02
CA CYS A 136 -24.83 0.34 -0.90
C CYS A 136 -24.95 1.86 -0.95
N ARG A 137 -23.86 2.54 -0.61
CA ARG A 137 -23.76 4.01 -0.69
C ARG A 137 -23.58 4.54 -2.12
N ILE A 138 -23.27 3.67 -3.08
CA ILE A 138 -22.95 4.06 -4.46
C ILE A 138 -24.17 3.91 -5.37
N CYS A 139 -24.98 2.86 -5.19
CA CYS A 139 -26.11 2.57 -6.06
C CYS A 139 -27.34 2.15 -5.26
N HIS A 140 -28.48 2.02 -5.97
CA HIS A 140 -29.78 1.66 -5.39
C HIS A 140 -30.05 0.14 -5.35
N VAL A 141 -29.01 -0.69 -5.21
CA VAL A 141 -29.21 -2.14 -5.03
C VAL A 141 -29.98 -2.41 -3.74
N VAL A 142 -30.94 -3.33 -3.82
CA VAL A 142 -31.71 -3.78 -2.66
C VAL A 142 -31.12 -5.08 -2.12
N GLY A 143 -30.74 -5.05 -0.85
CA GLY A 143 -30.23 -6.18 -0.10
C GLY A 143 -31.28 -7.26 0.14
N GLN A 144 -30.82 -8.51 0.09
CA GLN A 144 -31.61 -9.70 0.34
C GLN A 144 -31.21 -10.28 1.71
N CYS A 145 -32.22 -10.52 2.56
CA CYS A 145 -32.03 -11.04 3.92
C CYS A 145 -32.70 -12.43 4.04
N PRO A 146 -31.99 -13.52 3.71
CA PRO A 146 -32.55 -14.87 3.85
C PRO A 146 -32.68 -15.32 5.31
N LYS A 147 -31.82 -14.81 6.23
CA LYS A 147 -31.86 -15.11 7.68
C LYS A 147 -31.26 -13.96 8.50
N HIS A 148 -29.94 -13.83 8.46
CA HIS A 148 -29.16 -12.80 9.15
C HIS A 148 -28.22 -12.12 8.15
N GLY A 149 -28.09 -10.79 8.26
CA GLY A 149 -27.28 -9.99 7.35
C GLY A 149 -28.00 -9.56 6.07
N GLN A 150 -27.32 -8.72 5.28
CA GLN A 150 -27.80 -8.26 3.98
C GLN A 150 -26.81 -8.65 2.89
N TYR A 151 -27.34 -9.15 1.78
CA TYR A 151 -26.56 -9.60 0.64
C TYR A 151 -27.02 -8.92 -0.64
N PHE A 152 -26.07 -8.52 -1.48
CA PHE A 152 -26.30 -7.58 -2.57
C PHE A 152 -25.84 -8.21 -3.89
N ARG A 153 -26.81 -8.71 -4.65
CA ARG A 153 -26.58 -9.19 -6.01
C ARG A 153 -26.55 -7.99 -6.97
N THR A 154 -25.51 -7.92 -7.80
CA THR A 154 -25.37 -6.83 -8.76
C THR A 154 -26.16 -7.15 -10.01
N LEU A 155 -27.23 -6.39 -10.26
CA LEU A 155 -28.01 -6.48 -11.49
C LEU A 155 -27.50 -5.43 -12.49
N PRO A 156 -27.41 -5.74 -13.80
CA PRO A 156 -26.94 -4.80 -14.83
C PRO A 156 -27.69 -3.44 -14.86
N SER A 157 -28.93 -3.42 -14.38
CA SER A 157 -29.81 -2.24 -14.35
C SER A 157 -29.76 -1.43 -13.04
N THR A 158 -28.78 -1.67 -12.18
CA THR A 158 -28.72 -0.98 -10.89
C THR A 158 -28.28 0.48 -11.05
N ASN A 159 -29.20 1.41 -10.80
CA ASN A 159 -28.92 2.84 -10.91
C ASN A 159 -27.95 3.34 -9.83
N ILE A 160 -26.95 4.11 -10.24
CA ILE A 160 -26.05 4.86 -9.37
C ILE A 160 -26.84 5.98 -8.68
N ARG A 161 -26.54 6.24 -7.40
CA ARG A 161 -27.14 7.33 -6.64
C ARG A 161 -26.72 8.67 -7.24
N THR A 162 -27.63 9.64 -7.30
CA THR A 162 -27.32 10.96 -7.84
C THR A 162 -26.65 11.84 -6.80
N LEU A 163 -25.88 12.84 -7.24
CA LEU A 163 -25.36 13.92 -6.39
C LEU A 163 -26.48 14.57 -5.57
N GLU A 164 -27.59 14.90 -6.23
CA GLU A 164 -28.75 15.55 -5.63
C GLU A 164 -29.37 14.73 -4.49
N SER A 165 -29.31 13.40 -4.56
CA SER A 165 -29.83 12.53 -3.49
C SER A 165 -29.14 12.75 -2.15
N PHE A 166 -27.88 13.20 -2.16
CA PHE A 166 -27.11 13.56 -0.97
C PHE A 166 -27.27 15.03 -0.57
N GLN A 167 -27.49 15.94 -1.54
CA GLN A 167 -27.61 17.38 -1.29
C GLN A 167 -29.02 17.84 -0.90
N ASN A 168 -30.06 17.18 -1.41
CA ASN A 168 -31.46 17.55 -1.20
C ASN A 168 -32.18 16.54 -0.30
N PHE A 169 -31.49 16.03 0.71
CA PHE A 169 -32.09 15.08 1.64
C PHE A 169 -33.25 15.75 2.40
N SER A 170 -34.42 15.12 2.37
CA SER A 170 -35.59 15.54 3.14
C SER A 170 -36.09 14.38 3.98
N GLN A 171 -36.21 14.60 5.28
CA GLN A 171 -36.73 13.60 6.22
C GLN A 171 -38.18 13.19 5.87
N ALA A 172 -38.97 14.12 5.31
CA ALA A 172 -40.35 13.87 4.89
C ALA A 172 -40.43 12.98 3.63
N SER A 173 -39.39 12.95 2.80
CA SER A 173 -39.36 12.19 1.56
C SER A 173 -38.95 10.74 1.78
N ALA A 174 -39.85 9.80 1.44
CA ALA A 174 -39.55 8.37 1.51
C ALA A 174 -38.43 7.96 0.53
N SER A 175 -38.27 8.65 -0.61
CA SER A 175 -37.18 8.38 -1.55
C SER A 175 -35.82 8.84 -1.02
N SER A 176 -35.77 9.97 -0.31
CA SER A 176 -34.54 10.46 0.34
C SER A 176 -34.07 9.54 1.46
N ARG A 177 -35.00 8.89 2.17
CA ARG A 177 -34.70 7.93 3.24
C ARG A 177 -34.23 6.54 2.76
N LYS A 178 -34.07 6.32 1.45
CA LYS A 178 -33.53 5.06 0.90
C LYS A 178 -32.03 4.96 1.15
N GLY A 179 -31.65 4.46 2.33
CA GLY A 179 -30.27 4.23 2.74
C GLY A 179 -29.55 5.46 3.30
N LEU A 180 -30.20 6.62 3.35
CA LEU A 180 -29.69 7.81 4.02
C LEU A 180 -30.53 8.13 5.27
N ASN A 181 -29.84 8.50 6.34
CA ASN A 181 -30.40 8.90 7.63
C ASN A 181 -30.37 10.43 7.82
N GLY A 182 -29.74 11.17 6.90
CA GLY A 182 -29.53 12.61 7.02
C GLY A 182 -28.75 13.16 5.84
N GLN A 183 -28.66 14.48 5.76
CA GLN A 183 -27.72 15.15 4.89
C GLN A 183 -26.33 15.16 5.55
N SER A 184 -25.31 14.69 4.83
CA SER A 184 -23.93 14.87 5.28
C SER A 184 -23.51 16.33 5.13
N PRO A 185 -22.88 16.96 6.13
CA PRO A 185 -22.23 18.26 5.96
C PRO A 185 -21.21 18.29 4.82
N LEU A 186 -20.59 17.15 4.46
CA LEU A 186 -19.68 17.09 3.31
C LEU A 186 -20.40 17.34 1.98
N ALA A 187 -21.71 17.12 1.91
CA ALA A 187 -22.50 17.35 0.71
C ALA A 187 -22.63 18.84 0.34
N THR A 188 -22.28 19.76 1.26
CA THR A 188 -22.30 21.21 1.01
C THR A 188 -21.01 21.73 0.39
N LEU A 189 -19.95 20.91 0.32
CA LEU A 189 -18.67 21.30 -0.29
C LEU A 189 -18.83 21.45 -1.81
N LYS A 190 -18.16 22.44 -2.40
CA LYS A 190 -18.28 22.76 -3.83
C LYS A 190 -17.82 21.61 -4.74
N VAL A 191 -16.81 20.87 -4.31
CA VAL A 191 -16.23 19.73 -5.06
C VAL A 191 -16.87 18.38 -4.72
N PHE A 192 -17.97 18.37 -3.96
CA PHE A 192 -18.63 17.14 -3.58
C PHE A 192 -19.14 16.38 -4.81
N SER A 193 -18.69 15.12 -4.98
CA SER A 193 -18.93 14.28 -6.16
C SER A 193 -20.02 13.23 -5.93
N GLY A 194 -20.91 13.46 -4.95
CA GLY A 194 -22.00 12.56 -4.64
C GLY A 194 -21.50 11.23 -4.03
N PRO A 195 -21.97 10.06 -4.51
CA PRO A 195 -21.58 8.79 -3.93
C PRO A 195 -20.09 8.48 -4.05
N LEU A 196 -19.42 8.98 -5.10
CA LEU A 196 -17.99 8.69 -5.33
C LEU A 196 -17.08 9.43 -4.35
N PHE A 197 -17.58 10.50 -3.73
CA PHE A 197 -16.85 11.26 -2.71
C PHE A 197 -16.40 10.39 -1.52
N PHE A 198 -17.16 9.32 -1.25
CA PHE A 198 -16.83 8.32 -0.23
C PHE A 198 -16.11 7.14 -0.89
N ALA A 199 -14.79 7.27 -1.07
CA ALA A 199 -13.96 6.39 -1.87
C ALA A 199 -13.90 4.94 -1.34
N LEU A 200 -13.58 3.98 -2.23
CA LEU A 200 -13.43 2.57 -1.86
C LEU A 200 -12.01 2.25 -1.42
N ASP A 201 -11.82 2.01 -0.13
CA ASP A 201 -10.54 1.56 0.40
C ASP A 201 -10.22 0.12 -0.05
N GLU A 202 -9.05 -0.05 -0.67
CA GLU A 202 -8.57 -1.37 -1.11
C GLU A 202 -8.23 -2.28 0.07
N MET A 203 -7.78 -1.74 1.21
CA MET A 203 -7.19 -2.55 2.25
C MET A 203 -8.29 -3.31 3.00
N HIS A 204 -9.37 -2.61 3.34
CA HIS A 204 -10.55 -3.20 3.93
C HIS A 204 -11.41 -3.94 2.90
N GLY A 205 -11.55 -3.39 1.69
CA GLY A 205 -12.39 -3.96 0.63
C GLY A 205 -11.80 -5.21 0.01
N LEU A 206 -10.65 -5.08 -0.65
CA LEU A 206 -9.97 -6.15 -1.38
C LEU A 206 -9.22 -7.08 -0.43
N CYS A 207 -8.25 -6.54 0.31
CA CYS A 207 -7.34 -7.38 1.09
C CYS A 207 -8.06 -8.05 2.26
N HIS A 208 -8.88 -7.33 3.03
CA HIS A 208 -9.56 -7.97 4.16
C HIS A 208 -10.89 -8.63 3.72
N GLY A 209 -11.71 -7.93 2.93
CA GLY A 209 -13.04 -8.37 2.54
C GLY A 209 -13.05 -9.53 1.55
N ILE A 210 -12.48 -9.34 0.35
CA ILE A 210 -12.50 -10.32 -0.72
C ILE A 210 -11.65 -11.55 -0.39
N SER A 211 -10.49 -11.37 0.24
CA SER A 211 -9.68 -12.51 0.69
C SER A 211 -10.41 -13.42 1.66
N LYS A 212 -11.11 -12.87 2.66
CA LYS A 212 -11.94 -13.66 3.59
C LYS A 212 -13.10 -14.35 2.88
N GLN A 213 -13.67 -13.69 1.88
CA GLN A 213 -14.72 -14.30 1.06
C GLN A 213 -14.19 -15.51 0.30
N ILE A 214 -13.01 -15.41 -0.34
CA ILE A 214 -12.42 -16.55 -1.06
C ILE A 214 -12.02 -17.66 -0.09
N TRP A 215 -11.48 -17.33 1.09
CA TRP A 215 -11.22 -18.33 2.11
C TRP A 215 -12.51 -19.05 2.55
N GLY A 216 -13.63 -18.32 2.64
CA GLY A 216 -14.94 -18.90 2.90
C GLY A 216 -15.43 -19.84 1.79
N LEU A 217 -15.14 -19.53 0.51
CA LEU A 217 -15.38 -20.44 -0.62
C LEU A 217 -14.56 -21.72 -0.46
N VAL A 218 -13.26 -21.58 -0.23
CA VAL A 218 -12.33 -22.70 -0.02
C VAL A 218 -12.76 -23.57 1.16
N SER A 219 -13.24 -22.95 2.24
CA SER A 219 -13.67 -23.61 3.47
C SER A 219 -15.06 -24.24 3.40
N GLY A 220 -15.81 -24.01 2.31
CA GLY A 220 -17.17 -24.52 2.14
C GLY A 220 -18.25 -23.76 2.94
N THR A 221 -17.95 -22.54 3.39
CA THR A 221 -18.88 -21.68 4.16
C THR A 221 -20.16 -21.37 3.36
N TYR A 222 -20.05 -21.30 2.03
CA TYR A 222 -21.14 -20.95 1.13
C TYR A 222 -21.82 -22.16 0.50
N GLY A 223 -21.43 -23.38 0.86
CA GLY A 223 -21.80 -24.61 0.15
C GLY A 223 -20.55 -25.44 -0.11
N THR A 224 -20.73 -26.71 -0.45
CA THR A 224 -19.61 -27.62 -0.78
C THR A 224 -19.73 -28.24 -2.16
N ASP A 225 -20.86 -28.04 -2.85
CA ASP A 225 -21.14 -28.58 -4.18
C ASP A 225 -20.60 -27.66 -5.30
N HIS A 226 -19.35 -27.23 -5.18
CA HIS A 226 -18.69 -26.37 -6.15
C HIS A 226 -17.18 -26.62 -6.18
N CYS A 227 -16.57 -26.30 -7.32
CA CYS A 227 -15.14 -26.48 -7.62
C CYS A 227 -14.18 -25.82 -6.62
N PHE A 228 -14.59 -24.73 -5.96
CA PHE A 228 -13.74 -24.06 -4.97
C PHE A 228 -13.69 -24.76 -3.61
N ALA A 229 -14.62 -25.65 -3.27
CA ALA A 229 -14.66 -26.26 -1.94
C ALA A 229 -13.56 -27.32 -1.81
N LEU A 230 -12.50 -27.00 -1.05
CA LEU A 230 -11.34 -27.88 -0.92
C LEU A 230 -11.49 -28.85 0.26
N SER A 231 -10.84 -30.01 0.13
CA SER A 231 -10.82 -31.04 1.17
C SER A 231 -10.14 -30.52 2.45
N SER A 232 -10.48 -31.10 3.60
CA SER A 232 -9.90 -30.66 4.87
C SER A 232 -8.38 -30.81 4.94
N GLY A 233 -7.80 -31.79 4.22
CA GLY A 233 -6.34 -31.99 4.16
C GLY A 233 -5.65 -30.84 3.41
N VAL A 234 -6.17 -30.51 2.23
CA VAL A 234 -5.66 -29.39 1.40
C VAL A 234 -5.82 -28.05 2.13
N ARG A 235 -6.95 -27.83 2.80
CA ARG A 235 -7.15 -26.60 3.61
C ARG A 235 -6.15 -26.48 4.75
N LYS A 236 -5.76 -27.61 5.36
CA LYS A 236 -4.75 -27.64 6.42
C LYS A 236 -3.37 -27.30 5.87
N GLU A 237 -3.02 -27.81 4.70
CA GLU A 237 -1.78 -27.47 4.01
C GLU A 237 -1.70 -25.97 3.67
N ILE A 238 -2.72 -25.43 3.02
CA ILE A 238 -2.83 -24.00 2.69
C ILE A 238 -2.81 -23.16 3.96
N GLY A 239 -3.58 -23.54 4.98
CA GLY A 239 -3.61 -22.85 6.26
C GLY A 239 -2.26 -22.88 6.99
N THR A 240 -1.47 -23.93 6.83
CA THR A 240 -0.11 -24.01 7.37
C THR A 240 0.83 -23.07 6.62
N ALA A 241 0.76 -23.05 5.28
CA ALA A 241 1.55 -22.14 4.45
C ALA A 241 1.27 -20.66 4.75
N MET A 242 0.06 -20.36 5.19
CA MET A 242 -0.36 -19.01 5.59
C MET A 242 -0.11 -18.68 7.08
N ASP A 243 0.30 -19.63 7.92
CA ASP A 243 0.28 -19.54 9.41
C ASP A 243 -1.14 -19.26 10.00
N VAL A 244 -2.21 -19.70 9.32
CA VAL A 244 -3.64 -19.49 9.68
C VAL A 244 -4.04 -20.21 10.97
N TYR A 245 -3.25 -21.18 11.41
CA TYR A 245 -3.49 -21.88 12.67
C TYR A 245 -3.30 -21.01 13.93
N LYS A 246 -2.76 -19.79 13.80
CA LYS A 246 -2.79 -18.78 14.88
C LYS A 246 -4.13 -18.07 15.08
N ASN A 247 -5.20 -18.61 14.51
CA ASN A 247 -6.60 -18.16 14.59
C ASN A 247 -6.92 -17.16 13.45
N PRO A 248 -7.77 -17.51 12.45
CA PRO A 248 -8.06 -16.63 11.30
C PRO A 248 -8.56 -15.22 11.66
N GLY A 249 -9.06 -15.04 12.90
CA GLY A 249 -9.45 -13.76 13.46
C GLY A 249 -8.28 -12.83 13.84
N SER A 250 -7.05 -13.33 13.96
CA SER A 250 -5.85 -12.54 14.29
C SER A 250 -5.15 -11.94 13.07
N PHE A 251 -5.55 -12.37 11.87
CA PHE A 251 -4.92 -11.96 10.61
C PHE A 251 -5.22 -10.49 10.32
N LYS A 252 -4.17 -9.74 10.03
CA LYS A 252 -4.23 -8.36 9.57
C LYS A 252 -4.55 -8.33 8.08
N ALA A 253 -4.94 -7.15 7.59
CA ALA A 253 -5.21 -6.95 6.18
C ALA A 253 -4.00 -7.24 5.27
N VAL A 254 -2.77 -7.15 5.78
CA VAL A 254 -1.55 -7.50 5.02
C VAL A 254 -1.46 -9.01 4.81
N ASP A 255 -1.68 -9.81 5.86
CA ASP A 255 -1.68 -11.27 5.78
C ASP A 255 -2.74 -11.78 4.79
N TRP A 256 -3.92 -11.14 4.79
CA TRP A 256 -4.95 -11.45 3.81
C TRP A 256 -4.67 -10.92 2.40
N ALA A 257 -3.86 -9.88 2.24
CA ALA A 257 -3.38 -9.45 0.93
C ALA A 257 -2.42 -10.51 0.35
N ASP A 258 -1.54 -11.06 1.19
CA ASP A 258 -0.60 -12.09 0.78
C ASP A 258 -1.33 -13.38 0.39
N PHE A 259 -2.40 -13.72 1.13
CA PHE A 259 -3.30 -14.78 0.71
C PHE A 259 -3.85 -14.56 -0.70
N LEU A 260 -4.41 -13.38 -0.95
CA LEU A 260 -5.07 -13.04 -2.20
C LEU A 260 -4.12 -13.11 -3.39
N LEU A 261 -2.94 -12.51 -3.23
CA LEU A 261 -2.01 -12.28 -4.32
C LEU A 261 -1.05 -13.44 -4.58
N PHE A 262 -0.70 -14.21 -3.54
CA PHE A 262 0.35 -15.22 -3.64
C PHE A 262 -0.19 -16.63 -3.39
N VAL A 263 -0.93 -16.83 -2.30
CA VAL A 263 -1.38 -18.17 -1.93
C VAL A 263 -2.47 -18.68 -2.85
N ILE A 264 -3.39 -17.81 -3.28
CA ILE A 264 -4.46 -18.23 -4.19
C ILE A 264 -3.89 -18.72 -5.53
N PRO A 265 -3.05 -17.96 -6.25
CA PRO A 265 -2.50 -18.43 -7.52
C PRO A 265 -1.59 -19.65 -7.39
N MET A 266 -0.81 -19.75 -6.31
CA MET A 266 0.16 -20.83 -6.15
C MET A 266 -0.44 -22.13 -5.63
N LEU A 267 -1.32 -22.07 -4.63
CA LEU A 267 -1.78 -23.28 -3.92
C LEU A 267 -3.26 -23.54 -4.13
N VAL A 268 -4.11 -22.52 -4.09
CA VAL A 268 -5.56 -22.72 -4.25
C VAL A 268 -5.90 -23.09 -5.68
N ALA A 269 -5.31 -22.40 -6.66
CA ALA A 269 -5.61 -22.60 -8.08
C ALA A 269 -5.22 -23.99 -8.57
N GLU A 270 -4.12 -24.58 -8.09
CA GLU A 270 -3.67 -25.92 -8.47
C GLU A 270 -4.68 -27.02 -8.10
N HIS A 271 -5.48 -26.79 -7.07
CA HIS A 271 -6.49 -27.74 -6.60
C HIS A 271 -7.87 -27.56 -7.25
N ILE A 272 -8.02 -26.60 -8.16
CA ILE A 272 -9.26 -26.36 -8.90
C ILE A 272 -9.17 -27.02 -10.27
N GLY A 273 -9.80 -28.19 -10.41
CA GLY A 273 -9.78 -28.95 -11.67
C GLY A 273 -10.67 -28.38 -12.78
N ASP A 274 -11.60 -27.47 -12.46
CA ASP A 274 -12.46 -26.80 -13.46
C ASP A 274 -11.74 -25.57 -14.03
N ALA A 275 -11.39 -25.61 -15.32
CA ALA A 275 -10.67 -24.53 -15.99
C ALA A 275 -11.43 -23.20 -15.95
N THR A 276 -12.76 -23.24 -16.05
CA THR A 276 -13.60 -22.03 -15.98
C THR A 276 -13.51 -21.36 -14.62
N ALA A 277 -13.64 -22.15 -13.54
CA ALA A 277 -13.47 -21.70 -12.17
C ALA A 277 -12.09 -21.13 -11.90
N GLN A 278 -11.06 -21.84 -12.35
CA GLN A 278 -9.67 -21.45 -12.17
C GLN A 278 -9.40 -20.11 -12.87
N ASN A 279 -9.85 -19.96 -14.12
CA ASN A 279 -9.73 -18.71 -14.88
C ASN A 279 -10.50 -17.56 -14.22
N ALA A 280 -11.71 -17.80 -13.72
CA ALA A 280 -12.48 -16.78 -13.02
C ALA A 280 -11.78 -16.32 -11.72
N LEU A 281 -11.23 -17.26 -10.94
CA LEU A 281 -10.50 -16.97 -9.71
C LEU A 281 -9.18 -16.23 -9.98
N LEU A 282 -8.37 -16.71 -10.92
CA LEU A 282 -7.12 -16.05 -11.29
C LEU A 282 -7.38 -14.66 -11.92
N GLY A 283 -8.46 -14.52 -12.70
CA GLY A 283 -8.93 -13.23 -13.21
C GLY A 283 -9.27 -12.25 -12.08
N LEU A 284 -9.96 -12.71 -11.03
CA LEU A 284 -10.21 -11.89 -9.84
C LEU A 284 -8.92 -11.46 -9.16
N VAL A 285 -7.96 -12.38 -8.96
CA VAL A 285 -6.67 -12.07 -8.33
C VAL A 285 -5.90 -11.04 -9.15
N GLN A 286 -5.84 -11.22 -10.48
CA GLN A 286 -5.21 -10.27 -11.39
C GLN A 286 -5.87 -8.89 -11.31
N ALA A 287 -7.21 -8.81 -11.29
CA ALA A 287 -7.91 -7.55 -11.13
C ALA A 287 -7.59 -6.88 -9.79
N CYS A 288 -7.56 -7.64 -8.69
CA CYS A 288 -7.20 -7.11 -7.38
C CYS A 288 -5.75 -6.62 -7.32
N ASN A 289 -4.81 -7.34 -7.96
CA ASN A 289 -3.41 -6.93 -8.06
C ASN A 289 -3.28 -5.58 -8.78
N LEU A 290 -3.94 -5.44 -9.93
CA LEU A 290 -3.96 -4.18 -10.69
C LEU A 290 -4.62 -3.05 -9.88
N LEU A 291 -5.73 -3.30 -9.19
CA LEU A 291 -6.36 -2.29 -8.33
C LEU A 291 -5.46 -1.80 -7.19
N MET A 292 -4.51 -2.63 -6.76
CA MET A 292 -3.51 -2.27 -5.75
C MET A 292 -2.25 -1.62 -6.33
N SER A 293 -2.16 -1.46 -7.66
CA SER A 293 -1.07 -0.77 -8.33
C SER A 293 -1.14 0.75 -8.16
N TRP A 294 0.02 1.41 -8.30
CA TRP A 294 0.10 2.88 -8.21
C TRP A 294 -0.39 3.62 -9.46
N GLU A 295 -0.34 2.95 -10.61
CA GLU A 295 -0.71 3.50 -11.91
C GLU A 295 -1.40 2.40 -12.72
N LEU A 296 -2.30 2.82 -13.61
CA LEU A 296 -3.07 1.94 -14.49
C LEU A 296 -3.14 2.52 -15.89
N SER A 297 -2.79 1.72 -16.90
CA SER A 297 -3.04 2.01 -18.31
C SER A 297 -4.52 1.84 -18.65
N ALA A 298 -4.97 2.40 -19.78
CA ALA A 298 -6.36 2.23 -20.24
C ALA A 298 -6.70 0.76 -20.54
N GLU A 299 -5.71 -0.02 -21.02
CA GLU A 299 -5.86 -1.46 -21.26
C GLU A 299 -6.04 -2.22 -19.95
N GLU A 300 -5.26 -1.87 -18.91
CA GLU A 300 -5.38 -2.47 -17.58
C GLU A 300 -6.74 -2.15 -16.95
N GLN A 301 -7.25 -0.92 -17.10
CA GLN A 301 -8.58 -0.54 -16.63
C GLN A 301 -9.69 -1.37 -17.29
N THR A 302 -9.59 -1.56 -18.61
CA THR A 302 -10.52 -2.41 -19.36
C THR A 302 -10.43 -3.87 -18.92
N SER A 303 -9.21 -4.36 -18.69
CA SER A 303 -8.92 -5.71 -18.19
C SER A 303 -9.52 -5.95 -16.80
N ILE A 304 -9.40 -4.98 -15.88
CA ILE A 304 -10.02 -5.01 -14.54
C ILE A 304 -11.53 -5.18 -14.69
N LYS A 305 -12.19 -4.31 -15.46
CA LYS A 305 -13.64 -4.34 -15.64
C LYS A 305 -14.11 -5.71 -16.14
N SER A 306 -13.50 -6.21 -17.21
CA SER A 306 -13.83 -7.51 -17.78
C SER A 306 -13.65 -8.67 -16.79
N LYS A 307 -12.55 -8.69 -16.04
CA LYS A 307 -12.27 -9.74 -15.04
C LYS A 307 -13.26 -9.74 -13.88
N LEU A 308 -13.66 -8.56 -13.39
CA LEU A 308 -14.64 -8.43 -12.32
C LEU A 308 -16.05 -8.85 -12.78
N GLU A 309 -16.41 -8.57 -14.04
CA GLU A 309 -17.65 -9.03 -14.65
C GLU A 309 -17.67 -10.56 -14.80
N ILE A 310 -16.58 -11.16 -15.31
CA ILE A 310 -16.44 -12.62 -15.42
C ILE A 310 -16.57 -13.30 -14.05
N TRP A 311 -15.88 -12.79 -13.03
CA TRP A 311 -15.99 -13.32 -11.67
C TRP A 311 -17.43 -13.25 -11.15
N ASN A 312 -18.10 -12.10 -11.31
CA ASN A 312 -19.47 -11.94 -10.84
C ASN A 312 -20.46 -12.86 -11.58
N MET A 313 -20.33 -12.99 -12.90
CA MET A 313 -21.15 -13.92 -13.70
C MET A 313 -20.95 -15.37 -13.25
N TYR A 314 -19.71 -15.75 -12.93
CA TYR A 314 -19.42 -17.10 -12.43
C TYR A 314 -20.11 -17.37 -11.09
N LEU A 315 -20.06 -16.44 -10.14
CA LEU A 315 -20.76 -16.57 -8.86
C LEU A 315 -22.29 -16.61 -9.04
N GLU A 316 -22.86 -15.80 -9.92
CA GLU A 316 -24.29 -15.81 -10.23
C GLU A 316 -24.74 -17.16 -10.85
N SER A 317 -23.91 -17.76 -11.71
CA SER A 317 -24.11 -19.10 -12.26
C SER A 317 -24.15 -20.18 -11.17
N LEU A 318 -23.19 -20.14 -10.25
CA LEU A 318 -23.16 -21.06 -9.11
C LEU A 318 -24.38 -20.88 -8.18
N LEU A 319 -24.82 -19.64 -7.96
CA LEU A 319 -26.01 -19.37 -7.15
C LEU A 319 -27.28 -19.91 -7.83
N THR A 320 -27.44 -19.65 -9.13
CA THR A 320 -28.60 -20.06 -9.91
C THR A 320 -28.71 -21.59 -10.01
N SER A 321 -27.57 -22.28 -10.07
CA SER A 321 -27.51 -23.75 -10.05
C SER A 321 -27.64 -24.36 -8.64
N GLY A 322 -27.81 -23.55 -7.59
CA GLY A 322 -27.97 -24.03 -6.21
C GLY A 322 -26.67 -24.53 -5.55
N LYS A 323 -25.52 -24.34 -6.21
CA LYS A 323 -24.21 -24.82 -5.76
C LYS A 323 -23.63 -24.00 -4.61
N ILE A 324 -23.95 -22.70 -4.60
CA ILE A 324 -23.59 -21.78 -3.51
C ILE A 324 -24.81 -21.06 -2.95
N LYS A 325 -24.68 -20.60 -1.71
CA LYS A 325 -25.67 -19.81 -0.99
C LYS A 325 -25.46 -18.31 -1.25
N ILE A 326 -26.56 -17.55 -1.18
CA ILE A 326 -26.55 -16.10 -1.41
C ILE A 326 -25.63 -15.30 -0.46
N ASN A 327 -25.27 -15.86 0.69
CA ASN A 327 -24.42 -15.17 1.67
C ASN A 327 -22.99 -14.87 1.16
N ILE A 328 -22.62 -15.38 -0.01
CA ILE A 328 -21.41 -14.97 -0.72
C ILE A 328 -21.47 -13.54 -1.25
N PHE A 329 -22.65 -13.02 -1.59
CA PHE A 329 -22.86 -11.68 -2.14
C PHE A 329 -22.81 -10.62 -1.03
N THR A 330 -21.70 -10.58 -0.30
CA THR A 330 -21.45 -9.59 0.74
C THR A 330 -21.39 -8.18 0.16
N ILE A 331 -21.43 -7.16 1.02
CA ILE A 331 -21.22 -5.78 0.57
C ILE A 331 -19.88 -5.61 -0.15
N ASN A 332 -18.81 -6.29 0.26
CA ASN A 332 -17.51 -6.19 -0.42
C ASN A 332 -17.57 -6.78 -1.83
N GLN A 333 -18.22 -7.93 -2.01
CA GLN A 333 -18.45 -8.53 -3.34
C GLN A 333 -19.23 -7.58 -4.26
N HIS A 334 -20.22 -6.89 -3.72
CA HIS A 334 -20.98 -5.91 -4.49
C HIS A 334 -20.14 -4.67 -4.82
N LEU A 335 -19.39 -4.15 -3.85
CA LEU A 335 -18.52 -2.98 -4.03
C LEU A 335 -17.38 -3.23 -5.02
N LEU A 336 -16.97 -4.48 -5.25
CA LEU A 336 -16.04 -4.81 -6.33
C LEU A 336 -16.47 -4.22 -7.67
N GLN A 337 -17.77 -4.27 -7.96
CA GLN A 337 -18.33 -3.81 -9.24
C GLN A 337 -18.29 -2.28 -9.40
N HIS A 338 -17.98 -1.54 -8.33
CA HIS A 338 -17.89 -0.08 -8.34
C HIS A 338 -16.45 0.45 -8.42
N TYR A 339 -15.43 -0.41 -8.36
CA TYR A 339 -14.04 0.02 -8.54
C TYR A 339 -13.76 0.68 -9.90
N PRO A 340 -14.31 0.23 -11.04
CA PRO A 340 -14.14 0.92 -12.32
C PRO A 340 -14.56 2.40 -12.26
N LEU A 341 -15.73 2.69 -11.66
CA LEU A 341 -16.20 4.07 -11.46
C LEU A 341 -15.25 4.89 -10.56
N MET A 342 -14.67 4.25 -9.54
CA MET A 342 -13.68 4.90 -8.66
C MET A 342 -12.35 5.17 -9.38
N ILE A 343 -11.94 4.29 -10.28
CA ILE A 343 -10.74 4.49 -11.11
C ILE A 343 -10.94 5.68 -12.05
N ASP A 344 -12.08 5.75 -12.74
CA ASP A 344 -12.40 6.88 -13.62
C ASP A 344 -12.41 8.21 -12.85
N ALA A 345 -12.92 8.18 -11.61
CA ALA A 345 -13.03 9.36 -10.77
C ALA A 345 -11.70 9.80 -10.14
N TYR A 346 -10.86 8.87 -9.68
CA TYR A 346 -9.72 9.20 -8.80
C TYR A 346 -8.40 8.48 -9.11
N GLY A 347 -8.41 7.55 -10.08
CA GLY A 347 -7.30 6.66 -10.35
C GLY A 347 -7.25 5.45 -9.41
N PRO A 348 -6.11 4.76 -9.35
CA PRO A 348 -5.99 3.50 -8.64
C PRO A 348 -6.28 3.63 -7.13
N PRO A 349 -7.05 2.71 -6.53
CA PRO A 349 -7.35 2.68 -5.09
C PRO A 349 -6.15 2.78 -4.16
N ARG A 350 -5.00 2.28 -4.61
CA ARG A 350 -3.74 2.39 -3.88
C ARG A 350 -3.38 3.84 -3.51
N ALA A 351 -3.74 4.81 -4.34
CA ALA A 351 -3.41 6.22 -4.15
C ALA A 351 -4.18 6.91 -3.00
N TYR A 352 -5.26 6.30 -2.52
CA TYR A 352 -6.14 6.82 -1.46
C TYR A 352 -6.52 5.74 -0.43
N SER A 353 -5.62 4.79 -0.21
CA SER A 353 -5.76 3.73 0.78
C SER A 353 -5.75 4.24 2.22
N ALA A 354 -6.49 3.57 3.09
CA ALA A 354 -6.45 3.78 4.54
C ALA A 354 -5.18 3.21 5.22
N ARG A 355 -4.23 2.62 4.50
CA ARG A 355 -3.01 2.00 5.09
C ARG A 355 -2.14 2.96 5.89
N SER A 356 -1.95 4.18 5.37
CA SER A 356 -1.16 5.22 6.03
C SER A 356 -1.83 5.66 7.34
N VAL A 357 -3.14 5.82 7.26
CA VAL A 357 -4.04 6.15 8.36
C VAL A 357 -4.00 5.11 9.48
N GLU A 358 -4.20 3.82 9.16
CA GLU A 358 -4.15 2.72 10.13
C GLU A 358 -2.77 2.60 10.82
N ARG A 359 -1.70 2.86 10.08
CA ARG A 359 -0.35 2.90 10.65
C ARG A 359 -0.23 4.01 11.69
N ALA A 360 -0.75 5.20 11.39
CA ALA A 360 -0.77 6.32 12.33
C ALA A 360 -1.62 6.00 13.57
N ILE A 361 -2.80 5.38 13.41
CA ILE A 361 -3.63 4.90 14.53
C ILE A 361 -2.84 3.98 15.45
N GLY A 362 -2.12 3.01 14.88
CA GLY A 362 -1.29 2.08 15.64
C GLY A 362 -0.16 2.78 16.42
N GLU A 363 0.44 3.83 15.85
CA GLU A 363 1.47 4.64 16.53
C GLU A 363 0.88 5.44 17.69
N TYR A 364 -0.23 6.13 17.48
CA TYR A 364 -0.93 6.87 18.54
C TYR A 364 -1.33 5.93 19.68
N SER A 365 -1.88 4.77 19.35
CA SER A 365 -2.25 3.75 20.33
C SER A 365 -1.06 3.32 21.19
N ARG A 366 0.12 3.15 20.58
CA ARG A 366 1.37 2.84 21.32
C ARG A 366 1.84 4.02 22.17
N ALA A 367 1.77 5.24 21.64
CA ALA A 367 2.20 6.44 22.35
C ALA A 367 1.32 6.71 23.59
N ILE A 368 0.00 6.61 23.44
CA ILE A 368 -0.97 6.77 24.54
C ILE A 368 -0.73 5.72 25.62
N LYS A 369 -0.53 4.46 25.24
CA LYS A 369 -0.22 3.37 26.18
C LYS A 369 1.07 3.61 26.96
N LYS A 370 2.09 4.20 26.33
CA LYS A 370 3.37 4.52 26.98
C LYS A 370 3.31 5.75 27.89
N ALA A 371 2.45 6.73 27.58
CA ALA A 371 2.39 8.01 28.28
C ALA A 371 1.55 8.00 29.58
N GLY A 372 0.92 6.88 29.94
CA GLY A 372 0.12 6.76 31.17
C GLY A 372 -0.98 7.81 31.26
N ALA A 373 -2.07 7.63 30.52
CA ALA A 373 -3.36 8.34 30.62
C ALA A 373 -3.32 9.86 30.92
N THR A 374 -2.26 10.56 30.53
CA THR A 374 -2.19 12.02 30.63
C THR A 374 -2.47 12.59 29.25
N VAL A 375 -3.59 13.28 29.18
CA VAL A 375 -4.20 13.94 28.03
C VAL A 375 -3.18 14.85 27.33
N MET A 376 -2.50 14.36 26.29
CA MET A 376 -1.77 15.21 25.34
C MET A 376 -2.76 15.75 24.31
N ILE A 377 -3.57 16.72 24.73
CA ILE A 377 -4.40 17.52 23.84
C ILE A 377 -3.59 18.78 23.49
N ILE A 378 -3.35 18.96 22.18
CA ILE A 378 -2.92 20.20 21.47
C ILE A 378 -1.41 20.46 21.24
N GLU A 379 -0.43 19.98 22.02
CA GLU A 379 0.97 20.44 21.82
C GLU A 379 1.92 19.53 21.03
N ALA A 380 1.59 18.26 20.76
CA ALA A 380 2.59 17.31 20.23
C ALA A 380 3.01 17.54 18.76
N ARG A 381 2.32 18.39 17.98
CA ARG A 381 2.65 18.63 16.57
C ARG A 381 3.16 20.03 16.25
N THR A 382 2.70 21.07 16.95
CA THR A 382 3.14 22.46 16.67
C THR A 382 4.63 22.67 17.01
N ALA A 383 5.16 21.97 18.02
CA ALA A 383 6.56 22.11 18.43
C ALA A 383 7.57 21.32 17.58
N ARG A 384 7.15 20.27 16.87
CA ARG A 384 8.07 19.46 16.02
C ARG A 384 8.07 19.86 14.54
N HIS A 385 7.10 20.62 14.07
CA HIS A 385 7.01 21.03 12.66
C HIS A 385 7.68 22.36 12.32
N LEU A 386 8.09 23.16 13.31
CA LEU A 386 8.82 24.42 13.07
C LEU A 386 10.35 24.26 13.06
N GLN A 387 10.88 23.04 13.15
CA GLN A 387 12.33 22.77 13.09
C GLN A 387 12.71 21.53 12.26
N TYR A 388 11.88 21.08 11.33
CA TYR A 388 12.26 19.99 10.43
C TYR A 388 12.03 20.40 8.98
N GLU A 389 12.80 21.39 8.53
CA GLU A 389 13.20 21.48 7.13
C GLU A 389 14.11 20.28 6.85
N ASP A 390 13.57 19.21 6.29
CA ASP A 390 14.40 18.14 5.73
C ASP A 390 14.95 18.60 4.38
N SER A 391 15.89 19.55 4.41
CA SER A 391 16.76 19.88 3.29
C SER A 391 17.74 18.75 2.95
N THR A 392 17.64 17.59 3.64
CA THR A 392 18.56 16.45 3.54
C THR A 392 17.93 15.18 2.95
N ALA A 393 16.70 15.26 2.40
CA ALA A 393 16.06 14.14 1.70
C ALA A 393 16.80 13.70 0.42
N GLY A 394 17.75 14.52 -0.05
CA GLY A 394 18.84 14.13 -0.92
C GLY A 394 20.16 14.55 -0.29
N TRP A 395 21.25 13.96 -0.77
CA TRP A 395 22.59 14.44 -0.48
C TRP A 395 22.67 15.96 -0.65
N PRO A 396 23.36 16.70 0.24
CA PRO A 396 23.61 18.10 0.00
C PRO A 396 24.24 18.23 -1.39
N LEU A 397 23.62 19.03 -2.25
CA LEU A 397 24.17 19.43 -3.54
C LEU A 397 25.42 20.26 -3.24
N THR A 398 26.52 19.60 -2.91
CA THR A 398 27.84 20.21 -3.01
C THR A 398 28.16 20.20 -4.50
N ASP A 399 28.23 21.39 -5.09
CA ASP A 399 28.33 21.71 -6.53
C ASP A 399 29.61 21.21 -7.24
N GLU A 400 30.21 20.11 -6.79
CA GLU A 400 31.48 19.63 -7.35
C GLU A 400 31.38 18.15 -7.78
N GLY A 401 31.13 17.96 -9.08
CA GLY A 401 31.32 16.69 -9.80
C GLY A 401 30.09 16.18 -10.55
N GLU A 402 30.27 15.82 -11.82
CA GLU A 402 29.26 15.17 -12.66
C GLU A 402 28.93 13.75 -12.13
N ARG A 403 27.64 13.39 -12.07
CA ARG A 403 27.20 12.03 -11.71
C ARG A 403 27.30 11.12 -12.92
N VAL A 404 28.01 10.01 -12.80
CA VAL A 404 28.21 9.08 -13.90
C VAL A 404 26.96 8.23 -14.12
N GLY A 405 26.48 8.16 -15.36
CA GLY A 405 25.45 7.21 -15.78
C GLY A 405 24.06 7.41 -15.17
N ALA A 406 23.74 8.61 -14.67
CA ALA A 406 22.43 8.94 -14.11
C ALA A 406 21.55 9.69 -15.12
N GLY A 407 20.65 8.97 -15.80
CA GLY A 407 19.33 9.54 -16.07
C GLY A 407 18.68 9.88 -14.72
N SER A 408 17.94 10.98 -14.64
CA SER A 408 17.51 11.76 -13.47
C SER A 408 16.84 11.07 -12.26
N ASP A 409 16.76 9.74 -12.18
CA ASP A 409 15.82 9.04 -11.30
C ASP A 409 16.50 8.28 -10.13
N ILE A 410 17.77 8.58 -9.81
CA ILE A 410 18.47 7.98 -8.67
C ILE A 410 18.54 8.97 -7.50
N GLU A 411 17.87 8.62 -6.41
CA GLU A 411 17.88 9.38 -5.16
C GLU A 411 18.20 8.47 -3.96
N PHE A 412 18.83 9.00 -2.93
CA PHE A 412 19.16 8.25 -1.71
C PHE A 412 18.36 8.81 -0.54
N TRP A 413 17.60 7.97 0.16
CA TRP A 413 16.67 8.41 1.22
C TRP A 413 16.93 7.72 2.57
N GLY A 414 16.50 8.38 3.65
CA GLY A 414 16.64 7.89 5.03
C GLY A 414 17.80 8.55 5.77
N PRO A 415 18.13 8.13 7.00
CA PRO A 415 19.21 8.78 7.75
C PRO A 415 20.54 8.54 7.06
N LEU A 416 21.09 9.60 6.44
CA LEU A 416 22.42 9.55 5.86
C LEU A 416 23.47 9.48 6.96
N ARG A 417 24.44 8.58 6.83
CA ARG A 417 25.51 8.40 7.82
C ARG A 417 26.88 8.40 7.18
N ASN A 418 27.77 9.22 7.72
CA ASN A 418 29.19 9.18 7.38
C ASN A 418 29.81 7.90 7.96
N ARG A 419 30.46 7.13 7.09
CA ARG A 419 31.10 5.85 7.36
C ARG A 419 32.43 5.82 6.62
N THR A 420 33.21 4.77 6.84
CA THR A 420 34.45 4.55 6.10
C THR A 420 34.40 3.27 5.29
N ILE A 421 35.19 3.17 4.21
CA ILE A 421 35.34 1.93 3.43
C ILE A 421 36.00 0.79 4.23
N ARG A 422 36.50 1.07 5.43
CA ARG A 422 37.07 0.11 6.38
C ARG A 422 36.04 -0.40 7.38
N ASP A 423 34.87 0.23 7.46
CA ASP A 423 33.80 -0.20 8.34
C ASP A 423 33.24 -1.55 7.87
N SER A 424 32.78 -2.36 8.83
CA SER A 424 32.05 -3.59 8.50
C SER A 424 30.57 -3.31 8.32
N PHE A 425 29.99 -3.82 7.24
CA PHE A 425 28.56 -3.73 6.94
C PHE A 425 27.98 -5.14 6.93
N GLU A 426 27.13 -5.48 7.92
CA GLU A 426 26.54 -6.83 8.05
C GLU A 426 27.60 -7.95 8.04
N GLY A 427 28.77 -7.73 8.66
CA GLY A 427 29.87 -8.71 8.69
C GLY A 427 30.80 -8.69 7.47
N ILE A 428 30.50 -7.88 6.44
CA ILE A 428 31.38 -7.67 5.27
C ILE A 428 32.39 -6.58 5.59
N SER A 429 33.67 -6.92 5.70
CA SER A 429 34.77 -6.00 6.01
C SER A 429 35.71 -5.69 4.84
N CYS A 430 35.39 -6.18 3.63
CA CYS A 430 36.25 -6.11 2.45
C CYS A 430 35.82 -5.05 1.42
N LEU A 431 35.06 -4.02 1.80
CA LEU A 431 34.49 -3.02 0.89
C LEU A 431 35.55 -2.30 0.03
N SER A 432 36.70 -1.94 0.61
CA SER A 432 37.82 -1.35 -0.14
C SER A 432 38.25 -2.22 -1.33
N LYS A 433 38.36 -3.53 -1.13
CA LYS A 433 38.79 -4.46 -2.19
C LYS A 433 37.72 -4.61 -3.27
N LEU A 434 36.45 -4.66 -2.86
CA LEU A 434 35.32 -4.74 -3.79
C LEU A 434 35.19 -3.48 -4.65
N LEU A 435 35.55 -2.30 -4.11
CA LEU A 435 35.60 -1.04 -4.86
C LEU A 435 36.73 -1.04 -5.90
N GLU A 436 37.93 -1.49 -5.55
CA GLU A 436 39.03 -1.65 -6.51
C GLU A 436 38.63 -2.55 -7.68
N ASP A 437 38.02 -3.70 -7.37
CA ASP A 437 37.56 -4.66 -8.38
C ASP A 437 36.45 -4.06 -9.26
N PHE A 438 35.53 -3.28 -8.66
CA PHE A 438 34.48 -2.57 -9.39
C PHE A 438 35.07 -1.56 -10.37
N TYR A 439 35.95 -0.67 -9.92
CA TYR A 439 36.53 0.37 -10.80
C TYR A 439 37.42 -0.23 -11.89
N LYS A 440 38.20 -1.26 -11.56
CA LYS A 440 38.96 -2.03 -12.56
C LYS A 440 38.04 -2.64 -13.62
N SER A 441 36.85 -3.12 -13.24
CA SER A 441 35.87 -3.64 -14.19
C SER A 441 35.25 -2.58 -15.11
N LYS A 442 35.26 -1.31 -14.69
CA LYS A 442 34.79 -0.18 -15.49
C LYS A 442 35.92 0.49 -16.31
N GLY A 443 37.15 -0.05 -16.25
CA GLY A 443 38.30 0.51 -16.97
C GLY A 443 38.88 1.78 -16.36
N GLU A 444 38.53 2.10 -15.11
CA GLU A 444 39.01 3.29 -14.40
C GLU A 444 40.30 2.95 -13.61
N GLU A 445 41.35 3.76 -13.78
CA GLU A 445 42.59 3.61 -13.01
C GLU A 445 42.40 4.10 -11.57
N CYS A 446 42.59 3.19 -10.62
CA CYS A 446 42.33 3.42 -9.21
C CYS A 446 43.61 3.90 -8.50
N SER A 447 43.93 5.20 -8.57
CA SER A 447 45.13 5.76 -7.94
C SER A 447 44.92 6.16 -6.48
N MET A 448 43.71 6.56 -6.08
CA MET A 448 43.33 6.84 -4.68
C MET A 448 41.81 6.68 -4.47
N ILE A 449 41.39 5.74 -3.61
CA ILE A 449 39.99 5.56 -3.18
C ILE A 449 39.72 6.45 -1.97
N GLU A 450 38.68 7.27 -2.01
CA GLU A 450 38.29 8.09 -0.87
C GLU A 450 37.81 7.19 0.27
N ALA A 451 38.44 7.30 1.44
CA ALA A 451 38.12 6.43 2.56
C ALA A 451 36.76 6.75 3.18
N ALA A 452 36.30 8.00 3.08
CA ALA A 452 35.02 8.44 3.58
C ALA A 452 33.92 8.13 2.56
N ILE A 453 32.85 7.52 3.04
CA ILE A 453 31.62 7.32 2.29
C ILE A 453 30.46 7.79 3.14
N GLN A 454 29.43 8.32 2.51
CA GLN A 454 28.17 8.53 3.20
C GLN A 454 27.16 7.53 2.67
N THR A 455 26.47 6.91 3.62
CA THR A 455 25.66 5.72 3.41
C THR A 455 24.21 6.08 3.59
N SER A 456 23.35 5.42 2.82
CA SER A 456 21.92 5.58 2.87
C SER A 456 21.25 4.23 3.14
N ARG A 457 20.11 4.31 3.83
CA ARG A 457 19.27 3.14 4.10
C ARG A 457 18.37 2.80 2.90
N LYS A 458 18.02 3.78 2.08
CA LYS A 458 17.12 3.59 0.94
C LYS A 458 17.68 4.25 -0.31
N ALA A 459 17.31 3.72 -1.46
CA ALA A 459 17.49 4.40 -2.73
C ALA A 459 16.20 4.33 -3.54
N PHE A 460 15.84 5.45 -4.17
CA PHE A 460 14.90 5.48 -5.27
C PHE A 460 15.68 5.20 -6.56
N VAL A 461 15.28 4.19 -7.31
CA VAL A 461 15.90 3.77 -8.57
C VAL A 461 14.79 3.34 -9.50
N ASN A 462 14.73 3.91 -10.71
CA ASN A 462 13.78 3.52 -11.76
C ASN A 462 12.31 3.47 -11.29
N GLY A 463 11.84 4.50 -10.57
CA GLY A 463 10.45 4.56 -10.08
C GLY A 463 10.16 3.77 -8.79
N CYS A 464 11.15 3.08 -8.22
CA CYS A 464 10.96 2.19 -7.07
C CYS A 464 11.86 2.57 -5.88
N VAL A 465 11.33 2.48 -4.67
CA VAL A 465 12.13 2.61 -3.43
C VAL A 465 12.64 1.23 -3.00
N ILE A 466 13.95 1.15 -2.80
CA ILE A 466 14.66 -0.06 -2.37
C ILE A 466 15.20 0.16 -0.95
N ASP A 467 14.88 -0.73 -0.02
CA ASP A 467 15.46 -0.75 1.35
C ASP A 467 16.69 -1.65 1.42
N SER A 468 17.73 -1.18 2.11
CA SER A 468 18.94 -1.94 2.43
C SER A 468 18.84 -2.68 3.77
N ALA A 469 19.75 -3.62 4.00
CA ALA A 469 19.87 -4.41 5.22
C ALA A 469 20.45 -3.66 6.41
N LEU A 470 21.20 -2.58 6.15
CA LEU A 470 21.95 -1.84 7.16
C LEU A 470 21.08 -1.34 8.33
N ASP A 471 21.54 -1.62 9.56
CA ASP A 471 20.96 -1.16 10.83
C ASP A 471 19.49 -1.61 11.05
N GLN A 472 19.12 -2.78 10.53
CA GLN A 472 17.80 -3.38 10.78
C GLN A 472 17.70 -3.96 12.20
N ASN A 473 17.18 -3.16 13.14
CA ASN A 473 16.65 -3.69 14.40
C ASN A 473 15.30 -4.38 14.11
N CYS A 474 15.36 -5.67 13.79
CA CYS A 474 14.31 -6.70 13.83
C CYS A 474 12.87 -6.23 13.47
N VAL A 475 12.38 -6.56 12.26
CA VAL A 475 10.97 -6.80 11.83
C VAL A 475 10.78 -6.64 10.30
N ARG A 476 11.70 -6.00 9.55
CA ARG A 476 11.59 -5.86 8.08
C ARG A 476 12.89 -6.23 7.39
N GLU A 477 12.90 -7.31 6.60
CA GLU A 477 14.05 -7.72 5.78
C GLU A 477 14.35 -6.74 4.62
N ALA A 478 15.62 -6.73 4.19
CA ALA A 478 16.10 -5.95 3.06
C ALA A 478 15.51 -6.42 1.72
N HIS A 479 15.42 -5.53 0.74
CA HIS A 479 14.92 -5.91 -0.58
C HIS A 479 15.95 -6.75 -1.35
N ASN A 480 15.44 -7.72 -2.12
CA ASN A 480 16.21 -8.41 -3.15
C ASN A 480 16.02 -7.69 -4.50
N ILE A 481 17.09 -7.64 -5.28
CA ILE A 481 17.13 -6.96 -6.57
C ILE A 481 17.60 -7.90 -7.68
N ARG A 482 17.13 -7.64 -8.90
CA ARG A 482 17.73 -8.16 -10.13
C ARG A 482 18.72 -7.14 -10.67
N LEU A 483 19.92 -7.62 -10.92
CA LEU A 483 21.04 -6.89 -11.48
C LEU A 483 21.37 -7.44 -12.85
N GLN A 484 21.59 -6.59 -13.83
CA GLN A 484 22.11 -7.00 -15.13
C GLN A 484 23.54 -6.49 -15.25
N ILE A 485 24.52 -7.40 -15.19
CA ILE A 485 25.94 -7.06 -15.16
C ILE A 485 26.64 -7.66 -16.37
N GLN A 486 27.48 -6.86 -17.02
CA GLN A 486 28.36 -7.33 -18.10
C GLN A 486 29.45 -8.26 -17.54
N VAL A 487 29.61 -9.42 -18.15
CA VAL A 487 30.64 -10.41 -17.80
C VAL A 487 31.34 -10.88 -19.07
N ASP A 488 32.62 -11.20 -18.95
CA ASP A 488 33.38 -11.84 -20.03
C ASP A 488 33.16 -13.36 -19.98
N GLU A 489 32.54 -13.92 -21.02
CA GLU A 489 32.30 -15.37 -21.10
C GLU A 489 33.59 -16.18 -21.27
N ASN A 490 34.63 -15.56 -21.82
CA ASN A 490 35.88 -16.23 -22.16
C ASN A 490 36.96 -16.10 -21.08
N ARG A 491 36.63 -15.50 -19.94
CA ARG A 491 37.55 -15.24 -18.82
C ARG A 491 38.28 -16.50 -18.31
N ASN A 492 37.67 -17.67 -18.47
CA ASN A 492 38.23 -18.96 -18.01
C ASN A 492 38.81 -19.82 -19.15
N ILE A 493 38.73 -19.39 -20.41
CA ILE A 493 39.06 -20.21 -21.59
C ILE A 493 40.29 -19.67 -22.34
N ASN A 494 40.98 -18.65 -21.83
CA ASN A 494 42.13 -17.99 -22.49
C ASN A 494 41.82 -17.65 -23.98
N SER A 495 40.59 -17.24 -24.23
CA SER A 495 40.08 -16.86 -25.55
C SER A 495 39.87 -15.34 -25.60
N ALA A 496 39.59 -14.79 -26.79
CA ALA A 496 39.37 -13.36 -26.96
C ALA A 496 38.19 -12.86 -26.11
N TYR A 497 38.34 -11.68 -25.52
CA TYR A 497 37.33 -11.03 -24.68
C TYR A 497 35.95 -11.02 -25.36
N SER A 498 34.93 -11.58 -24.70
CA SER A 498 33.56 -11.64 -25.21
C SER A 498 32.57 -11.18 -24.14
N PRO A 499 32.13 -9.90 -24.18
CA PRO A 499 31.24 -9.36 -23.18
C PRO A 499 29.79 -9.81 -23.41
N VAL A 500 29.17 -10.38 -22.37
CA VAL A 500 27.74 -10.74 -22.35
C VAL A 500 27.10 -10.20 -21.08
N TYR A 501 25.86 -9.70 -21.19
CA TYR A 501 25.08 -9.30 -20.02
C TYR A 501 24.42 -10.52 -19.38
N LYS A 502 24.62 -10.70 -18.07
CA LYS A 502 23.98 -11.75 -17.29
C LYS A 502 23.18 -11.17 -16.14
N ASP A 503 22.05 -11.83 -15.86
CA ASP A 503 21.21 -11.51 -14.71
C ASP A 503 21.77 -12.15 -13.44
N PHE A 504 21.81 -11.35 -12.39
CA PHE A 504 22.19 -11.71 -11.04
C PHE A 504 21.09 -11.29 -10.08
N PHE A 505 20.93 -12.02 -8.98
CA PHE A 505 19.95 -11.70 -7.94
C PHE A 505 20.66 -11.58 -6.61
N GLY A 506 20.26 -10.61 -5.79
CA GLY A 506 20.95 -10.39 -4.52
C GLY A 506 20.25 -9.46 -3.56
N LYS A 507 20.65 -9.56 -2.30
CA LYS A 507 20.17 -8.74 -1.19
C LYS A 507 20.99 -7.47 -1.08
N VAL A 508 20.33 -6.30 -1.00
CA VAL A 508 21.06 -5.04 -0.83
C VAL A 508 21.48 -4.85 0.62
N VAL A 509 22.78 -4.70 0.86
CA VAL A 509 23.36 -4.48 2.19
C VAL A 509 23.32 -3.00 2.55
N VAL A 510 23.86 -2.14 1.68
CA VAL A 510 23.94 -0.69 1.90
C VAL A 510 24.02 0.07 0.58
N PHE A 511 23.44 1.26 0.56
CA PHE A 511 23.58 2.24 -0.53
C PHE A 511 24.60 3.30 -0.17
N PHE A 512 25.43 3.74 -1.12
CA PHE A 512 26.40 4.80 -0.88
C PHE A 512 26.79 5.50 -2.18
N GLU A 513 27.21 6.76 -2.06
CA GLU A 513 27.85 7.48 -3.15
C GLU A 513 29.36 7.47 -2.89
N HIS A 514 30.16 7.13 -3.91
CA HIS A 514 31.62 7.13 -3.81
C HIS A 514 32.21 8.01 -4.91
N LYS A 515 33.21 8.82 -4.54
CA LYS A 515 33.90 9.73 -5.47
C LYS A 515 35.20 9.10 -5.96
N LEU A 516 35.40 9.12 -7.27
CA LEU A 516 36.67 8.76 -7.90
C LEU A 516 36.96 9.79 -9.00
N ASN A 517 38.14 10.43 -8.99
CA ASN A 517 38.55 11.41 -10.00
C ASN A 517 37.50 12.52 -10.24
N ASN A 518 36.95 13.10 -9.16
CA ASN A 518 35.87 14.10 -9.19
C ASN A 518 34.54 13.65 -9.84
N LYS A 519 34.39 12.37 -10.14
CA LYS A 519 33.14 11.77 -10.60
C LYS A 519 32.42 11.10 -9.44
N ARG A 520 31.11 11.34 -9.34
CA ARG A 520 30.24 10.72 -8.33
C ARG A 520 29.62 9.45 -8.88
N TRP A 521 29.84 8.34 -8.17
CA TRP A 521 29.31 7.04 -8.53
C TRP A 521 28.22 6.63 -7.54
N PRO A 522 26.96 6.50 -7.97
CA PRO A 522 25.89 5.94 -7.16
C PRO A 522 26.01 4.41 -7.10
N LEU A 523 26.35 3.87 -5.93
CA LEU A 523 26.70 2.46 -5.75
C LEU A 523 25.82 1.78 -4.70
N ALA A 524 25.78 0.44 -4.79
CA ALA A 524 25.25 -0.43 -3.76
C ALA A 524 26.21 -1.58 -3.46
N LEU A 525 26.33 -1.94 -2.18
CA LEU A 525 26.91 -3.21 -1.75
C LEU A 525 25.80 -4.25 -1.72
N VAL A 526 25.97 -5.33 -2.47
CA VAL A 526 24.95 -6.37 -2.66
C VAL A 526 25.57 -7.74 -2.42
N GLU A 527 24.87 -8.58 -1.67
CA GLU A 527 25.18 -10.00 -1.57
C GLU A 527 24.50 -10.74 -2.72
N ILE A 528 25.27 -11.19 -3.71
CA ILE A 528 24.75 -11.83 -4.91
C ILE A 528 24.73 -13.35 -4.73
N ALA A 529 23.62 -13.96 -5.12
CA ALA A 529 23.42 -15.39 -5.09
C ALA A 529 23.88 -16.10 -6.36
N ALA A 530 24.22 -17.38 -6.24
CA ALA A 530 24.38 -18.26 -7.38
C ALA A 530 23.01 -18.62 -7.97
N VAL A 531 22.87 -18.45 -9.28
CA VAL A 531 21.61 -18.66 -10.02
C VAL A 531 21.78 -19.84 -10.97
N ARG A 532 20.80 -20.74 -10.99
CA ARG A 532 20.66 -21.80 -11.99
C ARG A 532 19.31 -21.67 -12.70
N LEU A 533 19.23 -22.09 -13.96
CA LEU A 533 17.97 -22.16 -14.69
C LEU A 533 17.37 -23.55 -14.52
N VAL A 534 16.11 -23.62 -14.09
CA VAL A 534 15.31 -24.86 -14.04
C VAL A 534 14.07 -24.62 -14.90
N ASN A 535 13.93 -25.34 -16.01
CA ASN A 535 12.83 -25.15 -16.98
C ASN A 535 12.65 -23.70 -17.45
N GLY A 536 13.76 -22.96 -17.61
CA GLY A 536 13.75 -21.54 -18.00
C GLY A 536 13.49 -20.55 -16.85
N ILE A 537 13.24 -21.03 -15.63
CA ILE A 537 13.02 -20.19 -14.44
C ILE A 537 14.33 -20.02 -13.65
N PRO A 538 14.73 -18.80 -13.28
CA PRO A 538 15.87 -18.56 -12.42
C PRO A 538 15.60 -19.03 -10.98
N VAL A 539 16.41 -19.97 -10.52
CA VAL A 539 16.41 -20.53 -9.16
C VAL A 539 17.70 -20.13 -8.46
N VAL A 540 17.55 -19.50 -7.29
CA VAL A 540 18.63 -19.07 -6.42
C VAL A 540 18.94 -20.17 -5.41
N ASN A 541 20.21 -20.55 -5.31
CA ASN A 541 20.71 -21.41 -4.25
C ASN A 541 21.26 -20.52 -3.12
N ASN A 542 20.72 -20.66 -1.90
CA ASN A 542 21.16 -19.89 -0.73
C ASN A 542 22.50 -20.38 -0.12
N GLY A 543 23.43 -20.82 -0.98
CA GLY A 543 24.80 -21.17 -0.58
C GLY A 543 25.62 -19.92 -0.21
N GLN A 544 26.95 -19.99 -0.31
CA GLN A 544 27.85 -18.84 -0.08
C GLN A 544 27.51 -17.68 -1.05
N MET A 545 26.70 -16.73 -0.56
CA MET A 545 26.47 -15.44 -1.20
C MET A 545 27.79 -14.69 -1.30
N LYS A 546 28.01 -13.99 -2.42
CA LYS A 546 29.27 -13.25 -2.64
C LYS A 546 28.97 -11.75 -2.61
N PRO A 547 29.66 -10.98 -1.74
CA PRO A 547 29.49 -9.54 -1.73
C PRO A 547 30.09 -8.95 -3.01
N LYS A 548 29.37 -8.00 -3.60
CA LYS A 548 29.79 -7.28 -4.80
C LYS A 548 29.31 -5.83 -4.74
N VAL A 549 30.17 -4.91 -5.18
CA VAL A 549 29.79 -3.52 -5.43
C VAL A 549 29.24 -3.41 -6.84
N VAL A 550 28.09 -2.78 -6.99
CA VAL A 550 27.40 -2.59 -8.26
C VAL A 550 26.97 -1.15 -8.44
N HIS A 551 26.86 -0.73 -9.71
CA HIS A 551 26.32 0.58 -10.04
C HIS A 551 24.79 0.54 -9.94
N LEU A 552 24.16 1.60 -9.42
CA LEU A 552 22.70 1.60 -9.28
C LEU A 552 21.95 1.53 -10.61
N ALA A 553 22.55 1.99 -11.72
CA ALA A 553 21.97 1.80 -13.06
C ALA A 553 21.94 0.34 -13.55
N ASP A 554 22.72 -0.55 -12.92
CA ASP A 554 22.72 -1.98 -13.22
C ASP A 554 21.52 -2.69 -12.55
N VAL A 555 20.82 -2.03 -11.62
CA VAL A 555 19.58 -2.51 -11.00
C VAL A 555 18.42 -2.38 -11.99
N LYS A 556 17.77 -3.50 -12.31
CA LYS A 556 16.65 -3.52 -13.27
C LYS A 556 15.30 -3.58 -12.58
N GLU A 557 15.15 -4.38 -11.53
CA GLU A 557 13.87 -4.54 -10.83
C GLU A 557 14.05 -5.09 -9.41
N LEU A 558 12.99 -4.97 -8.61
CA LEU A 558 12.89 -5.59 -7.30
C LEU A 558 12.29 -6.99 -7.46
N VAL A 559 12.89 -7.98 -6.81
CA VAL A 559 12.45 -9.38 -6.88
C VAL A 559 12.05 -9.91 -5.52
N GLY A 560 11.05 -10.79 -5.51
CA GLY A 560 10.76 -11.66 -4.38
C GLY A 560 11.53 -12.97 -4.49
N LEU A 561 11.99 -13.50 -3.36
CA LEU A 561 12.52 -14.87 -3.27
C LEU A 561 11.48 -15.73 -2.56
N VAL A 562 10.97 -16.77 -3.22
CA VAL A 562 10.01 -17.72 -2.64
C VAL A 562 10.70 -19.04 -2.38
N LYS A 563 10.63 -19.54 -1.15
CA LYS A 563 11.24 -20.83 -0.77
C LYS A 563 10.57 -21.97 -1.55
N SER A 564 11.37 -22.76 -2.26
CA SER A 564 10.95 -23.98 -2.94
C SER A 564 11.49 -25.17 -2.16
N ASP A 565 10.62 -25.90 -1.47
CA ASP A 565 10.93 -27.16 -0.79
C ASP A 565 10.93 -28.34 -1.77
N ALA A 566 11.61 -28.17 -2.91
CA ALA A 566 11.85 -29.25 -3.85
C ALA A 566 13.03 -30.09 -3.33
N THR A 567 12.74 -31.28 -2.81
CA THR A 567 13.76 -32.26 -2.42
C THR A 567 14.45 -32.78 -3.68
N ILE A 568 15.58 -32.15 -4.07
CA ILE A 568 16.42 -32.64 -5.16
C ILE A 568 17.76 -33.06 -4.55
N ASN A 569 17.87 -34.37 -4.31
CA ASN A 569 19.04 -35.10 -3.80
C ASN A 569 19.46 -34.78 -2.35
N THR A 570 20.16 -35.72 -1.73
CA THR A 570 20.44 -35.94 -0.29
C THR A 570 21.25 -34.86 0.44
N THR A 571 21.24 -33.62 -0.05
CA THR A 571 21.80 -32.43 0.61
C THR A 571 20.71 -31.36 0.72
N THR A 572 20.26 -31.08 1.95
CA THR A 572 19.33 -29.99 2.29
C THR A 572 19.91 -28.64 1.86
N THR A 573 19.63 -28.25 0.63
CA THR A 573 20.00 -26.94 0.07
C THR A 573 18.70 -26.20 -0.16
N THR A 574 18.44 -25.12 0.60
CA THR A 574 17.23 -24.33 0.42
C THR A 574 17.30 -23.59 -0.91
N THR A 575 16.38 -23.93 -1.82
CA THR A 575 16.24 -23.30 -3.14
C THR A 575 15.16 -22.24 -3.11
N TYR A 576 15.38 -21.14 -3.83
CA TYR A 576 14.40 -20.05 -3.95
C TYR A 576 14.08 -19.81 -5.42
N ILE A 577 12.80 -19.69 -5.76
CA ILE A 577 12.36 -19.26 -7.08
C ILE A 577 12.38 -17.73 -7.09
N VAL A 578 13.04 -17.16 -8.10
CA VAL A 578 13.02 -15.71 -8.35
C VAL A 578 11.78 -15.40 -9.16
N TRP A 579 10.91 -14.53 -8.62
CA TRP A 579 9.73 -14.06 -9.33
C TRP A 579 9.95 -12.62 -9.84
N PRO A 580 10.05 -12.41 -11.17
CA PRO A 580 9.89 -11.09 -11.77
C PRO A 580 8.44 -10.63 -11.58
N GLU A 581 8.24 -9.34 -11.35
CA GLU A 581 6.93 -8.68 -11.11
C GLU A 581 6.42 -8.65 -9.66
N LEU A 582 6.98 -7.71 -8.88
CA LEU A 582 6.36 -7.14 -7.68
C LEU A 582 6.49 -5.61 -7.66
N ASN A 583 6.52 -4.96 -8.83
CA ASN A 583 6.75 -3.51 -8.90
C ASN A 583 5.62 -2.66 -8.32
N ARG A 584 4.42 -3.23 -8.07
CA ARG A 584 3.25 -2.42 -7.67
C ARG A 584 2.31 -3.01 -6.60
N GLY A 585 2.54 -4.24 -6.10
CA GLY A 585 1.75 -4.86 -5.01
C GLY A 585 2.48 -4.92 -3.65
N PRO A 586 1.79 -5.23 -2.53
CA PRO A 586 2.45 -5.50 -1.24
C PRO A 586 3.39 -6.70 -1.37
N LYS A 587 4.61 -6.56 -0.85
CA LYS A 587 5.69 -7.56 -0.93
C LYS A 587 5.75 -8.37 0.35
N LEU A 588 5.98 -9.68 0.20
CA LEU A 588 6.32 -10.63 1.26
C LEU A 588 7.36 -10.07 2.22
N SER A 589 7.06 -10.09 3.52
CA SER A 589 8.07 -10.01 4.57
C SER A 589 8.50 -11.42 4.96
N LEU A 590 9.65 -11.87 4.47
CA LEU A 590 10.39 -12.91 5.17
C LEU A 590 10.96 -12.25 6.45
N GLY A 591 10.87 -12.95 7.57
CA GLY A 591 11.30 -12.43 8.88
C GLY A 591 10.51 -12.94 10.09
N SER A 592 9.40 -13.66 9.92
CA SER A 592 8.68 -14.31 11.03
C SER A 592 8.84 -15.83 11.09
N LEU A 593 9.85 -16.39 10.41
CA LEU A 593 10.11 -17.84 10.34
C LEU A 593 11.46 -18.27 10.95
N ALA A 594 12.05 -17.42 11.80
CA ALA A 594 13.19 -17.79 12.63
C ALA A 594 12.72 -17.93 14.09
N ASP A 595 12.03 -19.04 14.35
CA ASP A 595 12.05 -19.83 15.60
C ASP A 595 11.02 -20.95 15.43
N LEU A 596 11.44 -21.99 14.71
CA LEU A 596 10.92 -23.36 14.77
C LEU A 596 12.08 -24.33 14.59
#